data_AF-A0A6I5CF97-F1
#
_entry.id   AF-A0A6I5CF97-F1
#
_cell.length_a   1.000
_cell.length_b   1.000
_cell.length_c   1.000
_cell.angle_alpha   90.00
_cell.angle_beta   90.00
_cell.angle_gamma   90.00
#
_symmetry.space_group_name_H-M   'P 1'
#
loop_
_entity.id
_entity.type
_entity.pdbx_description
1 polymer ?
#
loop_
_entity_poly.entity_id
_entity_poly.type
_entity_poly.pdbx_seq_one_letter_code
_entity_poly.pdbx_strand_id
1 'polypeptide(L)'
;MARAGLTADRVLAAAAELADEAGLDGVSLSALARRFGVKDASLYSHVKNLQDLRTRLALLAGGEMIEAIAAAVAGRAGRDALAAFGGAYREYAH
;
A
#
# COMPACT_ATOMS: atom_id res chain seq x y z
N MET A 1 -24.09 -0.38 -17.83
CA MET A 1 -23.19 -0.89 -16.78
C MET A 1 -22.38 0.28 -16.27
N ALA A 2 -22.47 0.59 -14.97
CA ALA A 2 -21.69 1.69 -14.40
C ALA A 2 -20.21 1.42 -14.65
N ARG A 3 -19.48 2.39 -15.23
CA ARG A 3 -18.01 2.32 -15.27
C ARG A 3 -17.57 2.03 -13.84
N ALA A 4 -16.72 1.03 -13.62
CA ALA A 4 -16.25 0.61 -12.29
C ALA A 4 -15.56 1.74 -11.48
N GLY A 5 -15.50 2.97 -12.02
CA GLY A 5 -14.88 4.13 -11.39
C GLY A 5 -13.41 3.87 -11.16
N LEU A 6 -12.75 3.17 -12.07
CA LEU A 6 -11.31 2.89 -11.97
C LEU A 6 -10.54 4.21 -12.03
N THR A 7 -9.70 4.39 -11.03
CA THR A 7 -8.69 5.44 -10.95
C THR A 7 -7.40 4.79 -10.46
N ALA A 8 -6.26 5.45 -10.67
CA ALA A 8 -4.98 4.96 -10.16
C ALA A 8 -5.03 4.76 -8.63
N ASP A 9 -5.64 5.71 -7.91
CA ASP A 9 -5.75 5.67 -6.45
C ASP A 9 -6.62 4.51 -5.97
N ARG A 10 -7.74 4.23 -6.63
CA ARG A 10 -8.60 3.09 -6.26
C ARG A 10 -7.93 1.76 -6.55
N VAL A 11 -7.18 1.66 -7.65
CA VAL A 11 -6.40 0.46 -7.97
C VAL A 11 -5.30 0.25 -6.93
N LEU A 12 -4.62 1.33 -6.50
CA LEU A 12 -3.61 1.28 -5.45
C LEU A 12 -4.19 0.86 -4.09
N ALA A 13 -5.32 1.46 -3.69
CA ALA A 13 -6.00 1.10 -2.44
C ALA A 13 -6.42 -0.38 -2.42
N ALA A 14 -7.03 -0.86 -3.49
CA ALA A 14 -7.39 -2.28 -3.60
C ALA A 14 -6.18 -3.22 -3.65
N ALA A 15 -5.03 -2.73 -4.14
CA ALA A 15 -3.78 -3.48 -4.12
C ALA A 15 -3.16 -3.55 -2.71
N ALA A 16 -3.30 -2.50 -1.90
CA ALA A 16 -2.92 -2.50 -0.50
C ALA A 16 -3.77 -3.51 0.29
N GLU A 17 -5.10 -3.44 0.16
CA GLU A 17 -6.01 -4.42 0.78
C GLU A 17 -5.67 -5.86 0.35
N LEU A 18 -5.33 -6.07 -0.93
CA LEU A 18 -4.94 -7.40 -1.42
C LEU A 18 -3.59 -7.85 -0.86
N ALA A 19 -2.66 -6.93 -0.62
CA ALA A 19 -1.39 -7.23 0.03
C ALA A 19 -1.59 -7.62 1.50
N ASP A 20 -2.50 -6.97 2.21
CA ASP A 20 -2.86 -7.31 3.59
C ASP A 20 -3.51 -8.69 3.69
N GLU A 21 -4.36 -9.05 2.72
CA GLU A 21 -5.07 -10.34 2.69
C GLU A 21 -4.20 -11.52 2.23
N ALA A 22 -3.34 -11.31 1.23
CA ALA A 22 -2.68 -12.39 0.49
C ALA A 22 -1.16 -12.24 0.39
N GLY A 23 -0.58 -11.24 1.06
CA GLY A 23 0.83 -10.87 0.94
C GLY A 23 1.14 -10.13 -0.36
N LEU A 24 2.30 -9.47 -0.40
CA LEU A 24 2.75 -8.68 -1.55
C LEU A 24 2.88 -9.52 -2.84
N ASP A 25 3.26 -10.79 -2.71
CA ASP A 25 3.35 -11.72 -3.84
C ASP A 25 1.98 -12.08 -4.42
N GLY A 26 0.93 -12.03 -3.61
CA GLY A 26 -0.48 -12.20 -4.03
C GLY A 26 -1.03 -11.04 -4.86
N VAL A 27 -0.37 -9.87 -4.82
CA VAL A 27 -0.77 -8.71 -5.60
C VAL A 27 -0.46 -8.94 -7.08
N SER A 28 -1.52 -8.98 -7.90
CA SER A 28 -1.45 -9.16 -9.35
C SER A 28 -2.56 -8.40 -10.07
N LEU A 29 -2.33 -8.06 -11.34
CA LEU A 29 -3.33 -7.36 -12.16
C LEU A 29 -4.60 -8.20 -12.36
N SER A 30 -4.47 -9.52 -12.51
CA SER A 30 -5.61 -10.41 -12.68
C SER A 30 -6.46 -10.54 -11.41
N ALA A 31 -5.84 -10.58 -10.23
CA ALA A 31 -6.56 -10.55 -8.95
C ALA A 31 -7.33 -9.24 -8.77
N LEU A 32 -6.72 -8.10 -9.11
CA LEU A 32 -7.37 -6.79 -9.07
C LEU A 32 -8.51 -6.68 -10.08
N ALA A 33 -8.30 -7.15 -11.31
CA ALA A 33 -9.34 -7.11 -12.35
C ALA A 33 -10.56 -7.92 -11.93
N ARG A 34 -10.35 -9.11 -11.33
CA ARG A 34 -11.41 -9.92 -10.74
C ARG A 34 -12.12 -9.19 -9.59
N ARG A 35 -11.39 -8.55 -8.66
CA ARG A 35 -11.96 -7.75 -7.56
C ARG A 35 -12.82 -6.59 -8.07
N PHE A 36 -12.43 -5.94 -9.16
CA PHE A 36 -13.19 -4.86 -9.79
C PHE A 36 -14.28 -5.32 -10.77
N GLY A 37 -14.35 -6.62 -11.09
CA GLY A 37 -15.28 -7.15 -12.10
C GLY A 37 -15.01 -6.63 -13.52
N VAL A 38 -13.74 -6.35 -13.86
CA VAL A 38 -13.30 -5.81 -15.16
C VAL A 38 -12.34 -6.77 -15.86
N LYS A 39 -12.00 -6.46 -17.11
CA LYS A 39 -10.92 -7.16 -17.83
C LYS A 39 -9.56 -6.59 -17.40
N ASP A 40 -8.52 -7.43 -17.36
CA ASP A 40 -7.14 -7.02 -17.06
C ASP A 40 -6.69 -5.82 -17.91
N ALA A 41 -7.07 -5.81 -19.18
CA ALA A 41 -6.79 -4.72 -20.12
C ALA A 41 -7.26 -3.33 -19.63
N SER A 42 -8.33 -3.29 -18.83
CA SER A 42 -8.88 -2.05 -18.26
C SER A 42 -8.03 -1.46 -17.13
N LEU A 43 -7.10 -2.22 -16.54
CA LEU A 43 -6.22 -1.70 -15.49
C LEU A 43 -5.03 -0.93 -16.07
N TYR A 44 -4.58 -1.27 -17.29
CA TYR A 44 -3.41 -0.63 -17.90
C TYR A 44 -3.60 0.85 -18.23
N SER A 45 -4.85 1.35 -18.26
CA SER A 45 -5.14 2.79 -18.35
C SER A 45 -4.89 3.55 -17.04
N HIS A 46 -4.64 2.85 -15.93
CA HIS A 46 -4.46 3.44 -14.60
C HIS A 46 -3.11 3.08 -13.97
N VAL A 47 -2.55 1.94 -14.32
CA VAL A 47 -1.24 1.47 -13.85
C VAL A 47 -0.40 0.99 -15.03
N LYS A 48 0.88 1.37 -15.08
CA LYS A 48 1.72 1.07 -16.25
C LYS A 48 2.01 -0.43 -16.37
N ASN A 49 2.26 -1.08 -15.24
CA ASN A 49 2.52 -2.51 -15.11
C ASN A 49 2.49 -2.90 -13.62
N LEU A 50 2.69 -4.19 -13.33
CA LEU A 50 2.72 -4.70 -11.96
C LEU A 50 3.85 -4.09 -11.12
N GLN A 51 5.01 -3.84 -11.71
CA GLN A 51 6.15 -3.24 -10.99
C GLN A 51 5.84 -1.80 -10.57
N ASP A 52 5.25 -0.98 -11.45
CA ASP A 52 4.79 0.38 -11.13
C ASP A 52 3.79 0.35 -9.98
N LEU A 53 2.83 -0.57 -10.00
CA LEU A 53 1.86 -0.74 -8.92
C LEU A 53 2.55 -1.13 -7.59
N ARG A 54 3.48 -2.09 -7.61
CA ARG A 54 4.23 -2.50 -6.41
C ARG A 54 5.11 -1.37 -5.87
N THR A 55 5.71 -0.57 -6.73
CA THR A 55 6.47 0.62 -6.31
C THR A 55 5.56 1.63 -5.62
N ARG A 56 4.38 1.93 -6.19
CA ARG A 56 3.40 2.84 -5.56
C ARG A 56 2.91 2.30 -4.22
N LEU A 57 2.70 1.00 -4.11
CA LEU A 57 2.32 0.35 -2.86
C LEU A 57 3.43 0.47 -1.80
N ALA A 58 4.70 0.28 -2.19
CA ALA A 58 5.83 0.48 -1.29
C ALA A 58 5.94 1.94 -0.80
N LEU A 59 5.65 2.91 -1.68
CA LEU A 59 5.63 4.32 -1.31
C LEU A 59 4.46 4.67 -0.37
N LEU A 60 3.28 4.10 -0.61
CA LEU A 60 2.12 4.24 0.28
C LEU A 60 2.46 3.71 1.68
N ALA A 61 2.89 2.45 1.76
CA ALA A 61 3.22 1.81 3.03
C ALA A 61 4.40 2.51 3.74
N GLY A 62 5.40 2.94 2.98
CA GLY A 62 6.51 3.74 3.52
C GLY A 62 6.04 5.08 4.10
N GLY A 63 5.08 5.74 3.46
CA GLY A 63 4.47 6.98 3.97
C GLY A 63 3.75 6.77 5.30
N GLU A 64 2.89 5.76 5.38
CA GLU A 64 2.16 5.41 6.62
C GLU A 64 3.12 5.06 7.76
N MET A 65 4.17 4.27 7.47
CA MET A 65 5.22 3.95 8.44
C MET A 65 5.93 5.20 8.94
N ILE A 66 6.28 6.13 8.04
CA ILE A 66 6.93 7.39 8.40
C ILE A 66 6.02 8.22 9.30
N GLU A 67 4.72 8.31 9.01
CA GLU A 67 3.76 9.03 9.84
C GLU A 67 3.62 8.41 11.24
N ALA A 68 3.51 7.09 11.32
CA ALA A 68 3.45 6.36 12.59
C ALA A 68 4.71 6.57 13.45
N ILE A 69 5.88 6.46 12.83
CA ILE A 69 7.16 6.71 13.48
C ILE A 69 7.27 8.17 13.92
N ALA A 70 6.90 9.13 13.07
CA ALA A 70 6.95 10.56 13.38
C ALA A 70 6.10 10.90 14.61
N ALA A 71 4.88 10.36 14.68
CA ALA A 71 4.01 10.49 15.84
C ALA A 71 4.64 9.85 17.09
N ALA A 72 5.25 8.67 16.96
CA ALA A 72 5.87 7.97 18.09
C ALA A 72 7.12 8.69 18.63
N VAL A 73 7.91 9.36 17.80
CA VAL A 73 9.13 10.04 18.27
C VAL A 73 8.91 11.48 18.70
N ALA A 74 7.74 12.07 18.40
CA ALA A 74 7.44 13.46 18.72
C ALA A 74 7.63 13.78 20.21
N GLY A 75 8.42 14.82 20.49
CA GLY A 75 8.72 15.28 21.85
C GLY A 75 9.68 14.38 22.64
N ARG A 76 10.23 13.32 22.04
CA ARG A 76 11.21 12.40 22.66
C ARG A 76 12.62 12.69 22.15
N ALA A 77 13.63 12.31 22.92
CA ALA A 77 15.04 12.41 22.53
C ALA A 77 15.87 11.23 23.06
N GLY A 78 17.07 11.05 22.49
CA GLY A 78 18.02 10.05 22.97
C GLY A 78 17.47 8.62 22.94
N ARG A 79 17.68 7.87 24.03
CA ARG A 79 17.26 6.46 24.13
C ARG A 79 15.75 6.28 24.00
N ASP A 80 14.97 7.20 24.53
CA ASP A 80 13.50 7.10 24.50
C ASP A 80 12.96 7.29 23.07
N ALA A 81 13.56 8.19 22.28
CA ALA A 81 13.23 8.34 20.86
C ALA A 81 13.62 7.11 20.04
N LEU A 82 14.78 6.49 20.32
CA LEU A 82 15.23 5.27 19.63
C LEU A 82 14.32 4.08 19.93
N ALA A 83 13.92 3.91 21.20
CA ALA A 83 12.98 2.86 21.58
C ALA A 83 11.61 3.06 20.92
N ALA A 84 11.12 4.31 20.90
CA ALA A 84 9.87 4.66 20.23
C ALA A 84 9.90 4.39 18.72
N PHE A 85 10.98 4.79 18.05
CA PHE A 85 11.20 4.51 16.63
C PHE A 85 11.14 3.01 16.34
N GLY A 86 11.92 2.21 17.09
CA GLY A 86 11.97 0.77 16.89
C GLY A 86 10.64 0.08 17.20
N GLY A 87 9.91 0.56 18.21
CA GLY A 87 8.56 0.12 18.53
C GLY A 87 7.59 0.36 17.39
N ALA A 88 7.47 1.61 16.93
CA ALA A 88 6.56 1.98 15.84
C ALA A 88 6.90 1.28 14.52
N TYR A 89 8.20 1.16 14.19
CA TYR A 89 8.63 0.41 13.02
C TYR A 89 8.19 -1.05 13.07
N ARG A 90 8.39 -1.72 14.21
CA ARG A 90 7.99 -3.12 14.38
C ARG A 90 6.48 -3.30 14.41
N GLU A 91 5.75 -2.39 15.04
CA GLU A 91 4.29 -2.43 15.11
C GLU A 91 3.65 -2.26 13.74
N TYR A 92 4.20 -1.38 12.89
CA TYR A 92 3.72 -1.23 11.52
C TYR A 92 4.06 -2.43 10.63
N ALA A 93 5.23 -3.05 10.83
CA ALA A 93 5.70 -4.14 9.98
C ALA A 93 5.21 -5.55 10.40
N HIS A 94 4.50 -5.68 11.51
CA HIS A 94 3.99 -6.95 12.06
C HIS A 94 2.52 -7.17 11.77
#